data_AF-A0A5P3VHU1-F1
#
_entry.id   AF-A0A5P3VHU1-F1
#
_cell.length_a   1.000
_cell.length_b   1.000
_cell.length_c   1.000
_cell.angle_alpha   90.00
_cell.angle_beta   90.00
_cell.angle_gamma   90.00
#
_symmetry.space_group_name_H-M   'P 1'
#
loop_
_entity.id
_entity.type
_entity.pdbx_description
1 polymer ?
#
loop_
_entity_poly.entity_id
_entity_poly.type
_entity_poly.pdbx_seq_one_letter_code
_entity_poly.pdbx_strand_id
1 'polypeptide(L)'
;MSEPLHDEALVNLYLERISALSVSAFDGADVSAELDAVMREAVAKCQAAGGPQAQGTLAVLARRLRERAEAAEREDQSLVRNTFLQAAQRLPA
;
A
#
# COMPACT_ATOMS: atom_id res chain seq x y z
N MET A 1 -17.98 10.54 5.52
CA MET A 1 -17.66 9.50 6.52
C MET A 1 -16.42 9.95 7.27
N SER A 2 -16.41 9.85 8.60
CA SER A 2 -15.20 10.14 9.38
C SER A 2 -14.14 9.08 9.08
N GLU A 3 -12.88 9.50 8.96
CA GLU A 3 -11.77 8.57 8.76
C GLU A 3 -11.62 7.67 10.00
N PRO A 4 -11.35 6.36 9.84
CA PRO A 4 -11.10 5.47 10.97
C PRO A 4 -9.94 5.96 11.85
N LEU A 5 -9.93 5.59 13.13
CA LEU A 5 -8.73 5.74 13.96
C LEU A 5 -7.59 4.92 13.34
N HIS A 6 -6.47 5.55 13.02
CA HIS A 6 -5.33 4.91 12.36
C HIS A 6 -3.99 5.52 12.82
N ASP A 7 -2.90 4.86 12.45
CA ASP A 7 -1.55 5.39 12.56
C ASP A 7 -1.13 6.01 11.21
N GLU A 8 -1.23 7.33 11.12
CA GLU A 8 -0.90 8.09 9.90
C GLU A 8 0.59 7.97 9.52
N ALA A 9 1.49 7.87 10.51
CA ALA A 9 2.92 7.73 10.24
C ALA A 9 3.23 6.37 9.59
N LEU A 10 2.58 5.32 10.08
CA LEU A 10 2.72 3.97 9.52
C LEU A 10 2.13 3.87 8.12
N VAL A 11 0.97 4.50 7.88
CA VAL A 11 0.37 4.60 6.53
C VAL A 11 1.34 5.27 5.57
N ASN A 12 1.88 6.45 5.93
CA ASN A 12 2.76 7.20 5.04
C ASN A 12 4.07 6.47 4.75
N LEU A 13 4.68 5.85 5.77
CA LEU A 13 5.87 5.03 5.60
C LEU A 13 5.70 3.96 4.52
N TYR A 14 4.60 3.20 4.57
CA TYR A 14 4.40 2.12 3.61
C TYR A 14 3.95 2.62 2.24
N LEU A 15 3.20 3.71 2.17
CA LEU A 15 2.88 4.34 0.90
C LEU A 15 4.12 4.85 0.17
N GLU A 16 5.07 5.46 0.89
CA GLU A 16 6.34 5.92 0.31
C GLU A 16 7.16 4.75 -0.23
N ARG A 17 7.31 3.67 0.55
CA ARG A 17 8.04 2.47 0.12
C ARG A 17 7.41 1.82 -1.11
N ILE A 18 6.09 1.67 -1.13
CA ILE A 18 5.39 1.07 -2.29
C ILE A 18 5.46 2.02 -3.50
N SER A 19 5.44 3.34 -3.28
CA SER A 19 5.63 4.31 -4.36
C SER A 19 7.03 4.19 -4.98
N ALA A 20 8.08 4.03 -4.16
CA ALA A 20 9.43 3.77 -4.66
C ALA A 20 9.50 2.49 -5.51
N LEU A 21 8.87 1.40 -5.05
CA LEU A 21 8.79 0.15 -5.83
C LEU A 21 8.02 0.32 -7.14
N SER A 22 6.97 1.16 -7.15
CA SER A 22 6.21 1.42 -8.38
C SER A 22 7.04 2.14 -9.45
N VAL A 23 7.95 3.04 -9.04
CA VAL A 23 8.91 3.69 -9.95
C VAL A 23 9.91 2.67 -10.48
N SER A 24 10.48 1.81 -9.62
CA SER A 24 11.38 0.74 -10.09
C SER A 24 10.67 -0.24 -11.04
N ALA A 25 9.41 -0.56 -10.78
CA ALA A 25 8.60 -1.39 -11.69
C ALA A 25 8.35 -0.70 -13.04
N PHE A 26 8.09 0.61 -13.02
CA PHE A 26 7.96 1.42 -14.23
C PHE A 26 9.25 1.40 -15.07
N ASP A 27 10.41 1.41 -14.42
CA ASP A 27 11.73 1.28 -15.07
C ASP A 27 12.05 -0.16 -15.52
N GLY A 28 11.13 -1.11 -15.34
CA GLY A 28 11.24 -2.49 -15.82
C GLY A 28 11.85 -3.48 -14.83
N ALA A 29 12.05 -3.10 -13.56
CA ALA A 29 12.52 -4.03 -12.53
C ALA A 29 11.40 -5.00 -12.09
N ASP A 30 11.76 -6.27 -11.85
CA ASP A 30 10.88 -7.19 -11.14
C ASP A 30 10.92 -6.90 -9.64
N VAL A 31 9.86 -6.23 -9.15
CA VAL A 31 9.72 -5.85 -7.73
C VAL A 31 8.86 -6.83 -6.93
N SER A 32 8.45 -7.97 -7.51
CA SER A 32 7.43 -8.85 -6.92
C SER A 32 7.82 -9.35 -5.52
N ALA A 33 9.05 -9.83 -5.37
CA ALA A 33 9.55 -10.37 -4.10
C ALA A 33 9.71 -9.27 -3.02
N GLU A 34 10.15 -8.08 -3.42
CA GLU A 34 10.31 -6.96 -2.51
C GLU A 34 8.95 -6.41 -2.08
N LEU A 35 7.99 -6.30 -3.01
CA LEU A 35 6.61 -5.94 -2.71
C LEU A 35 5.98 -6.91 -1.72
N ASP A 36 6.17 -8.22 -1.90
CA ASP A 36 5.71 -9.25 -0.95
C ASP A 36 6.33 -9.05 0.44
N ALA A 37 7.63 -8.74 0.52
CA ALA A 37 8.31 -8.48 1.78
C ALA A 37 7.76 -7.23 2.48
N VAL A 38 7.61 -6.12 1.74
CA VAL A 38 7.07 -4.85 2.25
C VAL A 38 5.64 -5.03 2.75
N MET A 39 4.78 -5.73 2.01
CA MET A 39 3.39 -5.93 2.42
C MET A 39 3.27 -6.83 3.65
N ARG A 40 4.10 -7.88 3.77
CA ARG A 40 4.15 -8.71 4.98
C ARG A 40 4.62 -7.90 6.19
N GLU A 41 5.64 -7.06 6.02
CA GLU A 41 6.10 -6.16 7.08
C GLU A 41 5.01 -5.16 7.49
N ALA A 42 4.27 -4.60 6.52
CA ALA A 42 3.18 -3.67 6.76
C ALA A 42 2.08 -4.29 7.61
N VAL A 43 1.61 -5.47 7.23
CA VAL A 43 0.60 -6.22 7.98
C VAL A 43 1.10 -6.55 9.38
N ALA A 44 2.32 -7.06 9.52
CA ALA A 44 2.89 -7.42 10.81
C ALA A 44 3.01 -6.21 11.76
N LYS A 45 3.52 -5.06 11.27
CA LYS A 45 3.64 -3.84 12.10
C LYS A 45 2.27 -3.28 12.50
N CYS A 46 1.31 -3.25 11.57
CA CYS A 46 -0.05 -2.80 11.90
C CYS A 46 -0.68 -3.70 12.96
N GLN A 47 -0.58 -5.02 12.79
CA GLN A 47 -1.16 -5.99 13.72
C GLN A 47 -0.49 -5.98 15.10
N ALA A 48 0.82 -5.69 15.17
CA ALA A 48 1.54 -5.57 16.43
C ALA A 48 1.01 -4.43 17.33
N ALA A 49 0.45 -3.37 16.75
CA ALA A 49 -0.22 -2.31 17.50
C ALA A 49 -1.55 -2.77 18.12
N GLY A 50 -2.20 -3.77 17.51
CA GLY A 50 -3.46 -4.36 17.98
C GLY A 50 -4.68 -3.43 17.93
N GLY A 51 -5.83 -4.00 18.24
CA GLY A 51 -7.08 -3.25 18.44
C GLY A 51 -7.64 -2.52 17.21
N PRO A 52 -8.59 -1.59 17.43
CA PRO A 52 -9.27 -0.86 16.35
C PRO A 52 -8.34 0.01 15.49
N GLN A 53 -7.23 0.51 16.06
CA GLN A 53 -6.26 1.33 15.32
C GLN A 53 -5.52 0.51 14.27
N ALA A 54 -5.16 -0.74 14.56
CA ALA A 54 -4.54 -1.64 13.59
C ALA A 54 -5.43 -1.86 12.36
N GLN A 55 -6.71 -2.13 12.60
CA GLN A 55 -7.70 -2.32 11.54
C GLN A 55 -7.92 -1.03 10.72
N GLY A 56 -8.05 0.11 11.41
CA GLY A 56 -8.17 1.40 10.73
C GLY A 56 -6.95 1.76 9.90
N THR A 57 -5.74 1.46 10.38
CA THR A 57 -4.49 1.67 9.64
C THR A 57 -4.44 0.85 8.36
N LEU A 58 -4.77 -0.44 8.42
CA LEU A 58 -4.83 -1.31 7.25
C LEU A 58 -5.91 -0.86 6.25
N ALA A 59 -7.08 -0.44 6.75
CA ALA A 59 -8.17 0.05 5.91
C ALA A 59 -7.79 1.36 5.18
N VAL A 60 -7.16 2.31 5.90
CA VAL A 60 -6.68 3.57 5.33
C VAL A 60 -5.57 3.33 4.32
N LEU A 61 -4.62 2.43 4.62
CA LEU A 61 -3.56 2.04 3.68
C LEU A 61 -4.16 1.41 2.41
N ALA A 62 -5.10 0.47 2.54
CA ALA A 62 -5.78 -0.16 1.40
C ALA A 62 -6.50 0.87 0.52
N ARG A 63 -7.21 1.83 1.13
CA ARG A 63 -7.89 2.90 0.39
C ARG A 63 -6.89 3.76 -0.39
N ARG A 64 -5.82 4.24 0.26
CA ARG A 64 -4.82 5.12 -0.37
C ARG A 64 -4.00 4.42 -1.45
N LEU A 65 -3.84 3.10 -1.38
CA LEU A 65 -3.25 2.30 -2.46
C LEU A 65 -4.17 2.25 -3.68
N ARG A 66 -5.49 2.06 -3.48
CA ARG A 66 -6.47 2.09 -4.57
C ARG A 66 -6.53 3.46 -5.23
N GLU A 67 -6.54 4.54 -4.44
CA GLU A 67 -6.52 5.92 -4.95
C GLU A 67 -5.29 6.19 -5.82
N ARG A 68 -4.10 5.67 -5.44
CA ARG A 68 -2.88 5.77 -6.27
C ARG A 68 -2.97 4.93 -7.54
N ALA A 69 -3.56 3.74 -7.47
CA ALA A 69 -3.81 2.93 -8.66
C ALA A 69 -4.74 3.65 -9.65
N GLU A 70 -5.80 4.28 -9.16
CA GLU A 70 -6.74 5.08 -9.97
C GLU A 70 -6.07 6.33 -10.57
N ALA A 71 -5.13 6.96 -9.83
CA ALA A 71 -4.33 8.05 -10.38
C ALA A 71 -3.40 7.56 -11.50
N ALA A 72 -2.67 6.46 -11.29
CA ALA A 72 -1.79 5.87 -12.29
C ALA A 72 -2.55 5.40 -13.54
N GLU A 73 -3.78 4.90 -13.39
CA GLU A 73 -4.66 4.57 -14.52
C GLU A 73 -4.97 5.81 -15.37
N ARG A 74 -5.28 6.95 -14.76
CA ARG A 74 -5.54 8.21 -15.48
C ARG A 74 -4.32 8.76 -16.20
N GLU A 75 -3.13 8.30 -15.84
CA GLU A 75 -1.84 8.69 -16.44
C GLU A 75 -1.29 7.61 -17.41
N ASP A 76 -2.08 6.59 -17.75
CA ASP A 76 -1.67 5.45 -18.60
C ASP A 76 -0.45 4.66 -18.08
N GLN A 77 -0.14 4.77 -16.78
CA GLN A 77 0.98 4.09 -16.13
C GLN A 77 0.60 2.70 -15.63
N SER A 78 0.34 1.79 -16.56
CA SER A 78 -0.18 0.45 -16.24
C SER A 78 0.67 -0.36 -15.25
N LEU A 79 2.02 -0.26 -15.32
CA LEU A 79 2.93 -0.94 -14.38
C LEU A 79 2.80 -0.38 -12.97
N VAL A 80 2.81 0.95 -12.83
CA VAL A 80 2.63 1.66 -11.55
C VAL A 80 1.28 1.31 -10.92
N ARG A 81 0.21 1.36 -11.71
CA ARG A 81 -1.14 0.94 -11.30
C ARG A 81 -1.14 -0.49 -10.78
N ASN A 82 -0.54 -1.41 -11.53
CA ASN A 82 -0.51 -2.82 -11.16
C ASN A 82 0.23 -3.04 -9.83
N THR A 83 1.34 -2.36 -9.58
CA THR A 83 2.05 -2.41 -8.29
C THR A 83 1.15 -2.00 -7.13
N PHE A 84 0.41 -0.90 -7.26
CA PHE A 84 -0.51 -0.45 -6.20
C PHE A 84 -1.71 -1.38 -5.99
N LEU A 85 -2.29 -1.93 -7.06
CA LEU A 85 -3.37 -2.91 -6.94
C LEU A 85 -2.90 -4.20 -6.28
N GLN A 86 -1.73 -4.69 -6.68
CA GLN A 86 -1.08 -5.85 -6.08
C GLN A 86 -0.79 -5.64 -4.59
N ALA A 87 -0.33 -4.45 -4.21
CA ALA A 87 -0.14 -4.09 -2.81
C ALA A 87 -1.47 -4.15 -2.04
N ALA A 88 -2.53 -3.52 -2.56
CA ALA A 88 -3.83 -3.48 -1.91
C ALA A 88 -4.46 -4.87 -1.73
N GLN A 89 -4.24 -5.80 -2.66
CA GLN A 89 -4.73 -7.18 -2.60
C GLN A 89 -4.05 -8.05 -1.52
N ARG A 90 -2.87 -7.63 -1.03
CA ARG A 90 -2.12 -8.35 0.01
C ARG A 90 -2.50 -7.91 1.42
N LEU A 91 -3.31 -6.88 1.56
CA LEU A 91 -3.85 -6.46 2.84
C LEU A 91 -5.04 -7.35 3.22
N PRO A 92 -5.20 -7.69 4.51
CA PRO A 92 -6.38 -8.42 4.97
C PRO A 92 -7.64 -7.58 4.71
N ALA A 93 -8.72 -8.28 4.37
CA ALA A 93 -10.04 -7.69 4.10
C ALA A 93 -10.68 -7.07 5.33
#